data_AF-A0AB37WSZ4-F1
#
_entry.id   AF-A0AB37WSZ4-F1
#
_cell.length_a   1.000
_cell.length_b   1.000
_cell.length_c   1.000
_cell.angle_alpha   90.00
_cell.angle_beta   90.00
_cell.angle_gamma   90.00
#
_symmetry.space_group_name_H-M   'P 1'
#
loop_
_entity.id
_entity.type
_entity.pdbx_description
1 polymer ?
#
loop_
_entity_poly.entity_id
_entity_poly.type
_entity_poly.pdbx_seq_one_letter_code
_entity_poly.pdbx_strand_id
1 'polypeptide(L)'
;MDEILAAAQMNGSDCTCRQLRRRALRALSEESIRKARLAALQRELALLEKDLASTTPMTQDAVEELAKTECQQLANAILTKLPREIRDMVYFHLSTRGRELIEREHFRTTLDPLTRLYSYDFERWKAQHFPAHYWNPEYVSQRFYCELLENYYRTSTFLFGDDPGVMKRFLNTDEMKLGVAPKALVSSVEIGLNAVSHDRGSFRAYMFGIPKSPERMREALDGIFELRPGARIVIRFVTEAKTKEERDEHCKGAMKMLFDEAQVEKMKMYKVKLVVDEGKVWDLAEAMKDEWMAIHG
;
A
#
# COMPACT_ATOMS: atom_id res chain seq x y z
N MET A 1 -57.16 35.29 75.17
CA MET A 1 -56.83 35.63 73.77
C MET A 1 -55.83 34.66 73.13
N ASP A 2 -55.20 33.75 73.91
CA ASP A 2 -54.17 32.83 73.38
C ASP A 2 -54.69 31.49 72.79
N GLU A 3 -55.88 31.02 73.16
CA GLU A 3 -56.41 29.74 72.63
C GLU A 3 -56.93 29.83 71.18
N ILE A 4 -57.33 31.03 70.73
CA ILE A 4 -57.82 31.24 69.36
C ILE A 4 -56.65 31.35 68.36
N LEU A 5 -55.48 31.82 68.80
CA LEU A 5 -54.26 31.88 68.00
C LEU A 5 -53.59 30.51 67.84
N ALA A 6 -53.64 29.65 68.87
CA ALA A 6 -53.12 28.28 68.80
C ALA A 6 -53.96 27.38 67.87
N ALA A 7 -55.29 27.50 67.88
CA ALA A 7 -56.17 26.74 67.00
C ALA A 7 -56.05 27.17 65.52
N ALA A 8 -55.77 28.44 65.24
CA ALA A 8 -55.52 28.94 63.89
C ALA A 8 -54.16 28.48 63.32
N GLN A 9 -53.12 28.40 64.14
CA GLN A 9 -51.80 27.89 63.74
C GLN A 9 -51.78 26.37 63.53
N MET A 10 -52.53 25.58 64.31
CA MET A 10 -52.65 24.13 64.09
C MET A 10 -53.48 23.77 62.83
N ASN A 11 -54.56 24.52 62.54
CA ASN A 11 -55.36 24.31 61.33
C ASN A 11 -54.63 24.77 60.05
N GLY A 12 -53.75 25.79 60.13
CA GLY A 12 -52.91 26.23 59.03
C GLY A 12 -51.79 25.24 58.67
N SER A 13 -51.18 24.60 59.68
CA SER A 13 -50.16 23.56 59.56
C SER A 13 -50.71 22.27 58.93
N ASP A 14 -51.90 21.82 59.36
CA ASP A 14 -52.53 20.61 58.82
C ASP A 14 -53.01 20.81 57.37
N CYS A 15 -53.39 22.04 57.00
CA CYS A 15 -53.71 22.44 55.63
C CYS A 15 -52.47 22.44 54.71
N THR A 16 -51.32 22.95 55.18
CA THR A 16 -50.06 22.97 54.41
C THR A 16 -49.49 21.57 54.22
N CYS A 17 -49.52 20.71 55.26
CA CYS A 17 -49.08 19.32 55.16
C CYS A 17 -49.90 18.51 54.13
N ARG A 18 -51.24 18.68 54.12
CA ARG A 18 -52.12 18.04 53.12
C ARG A 18 -51.87 18.55 51.70
N GLN A 19 -51.60 19.85 51.52
CA GLN A 19 -51.26 20.42 50.22
C GLN A 19 -49.91 19.91 49.70
N LEU A 20 -48.89 19.85 50.55
CA LEU A 20 -47.59 19.29 50.20
C LEU A 20 -47.69 17.81 49.84
N ARG A 21 -48.47 17.01 50.59
CA ARG A 21 -48.72 15.61 50.29
C ARG A 21 -49.41 15.41 48.93
N ARG A 22 -50.42 16.24 48.60
CA ARG A 22 -51.06 16.20 47.27
C ARG A 22 -50.09 16.57 46.16
N ARG A 23 -49.25 17.59 46.36
CA ARG A 23 -48.23 18.00 45.38
C ARG A 23 -47.18 16.89 45.18
N ALA A 24 -46.71 16.27 46.26
CA ALA A 24 -45.77 15.16 46.21
C ALA A 24 -46.35 13.95 45.47
N LEU A 25 -47.61 13.58 45.75
CA LEU A 25 -48.29 12.48 45.05
C LEU A 25 -48.48 12.77 43.56
N ARG A 26 -48.83 14.02 43.19
CA ARG A 26 -48.91 14.44 41.77
C ARG A 26 -47.54 14.34 41.09
N ALA A 27 -46.49 14.89 41.71
CA ALA A 27 -45.13 14.83 41.17
C ALA A 27 -44.66 13.38 40.99
N LEU A 28 -44.92 12.50 41.96
CA LEU A 28 -44.60 11.08 41.86
C LEU A 28 -45.37 10.38 40.73
N SER A 29 -46.66 10.72 40.54
CA SER A 29 -47.46 10.19 39.45
C SER A 29 -46.97 10.67 38.07
N GLU A 30 -46.54 11.92 37.96
CA GLU A 30 -45.94 12.44 36.72
C GLU A 30 -44.59 11.77 36.44
N GLU A 31 -43.78 11.57 37.47
CA GLU A 31 -42.49 10.89 37.36
C GLU A 31 -42.66 9.43 36.94
N SER A 32 -43.63 8.70 37.51
CA SER A 32 -43.90 7.31 37.14
C SER A 32 -44.40 7.18 35.69
N ILE A 33 -45.26 8.10 35.24
CA ILE A 33 -45.70 8.19 33.84
C ILE A 33 -44.51 8.47 32.91
N ARG A 34 -43.64 9.43 33.27
CA ARG A 34 -42.44 9.74 32.47
C ARG A 34 -41.48 8.54 32.41
N LYS A 35 -41.27 7.83 33.53
CA LYS A 35 -40.46 6.60 33.58
C LYS A 35 -41.05 5.48 32.73
N ALA A 36 -42.37 5.28 32.77
CA ALA A 36 -43.04 4.29 31.92
C ALA A 36 -42.90 4.64 30.43
N ARG A 37 -43.02 5.93 30.07
CA ARG A 37 -42.80 6.40 28.70
C ARG A 37 -41.35 6.21 28.25
N LEU A 38 -40.37 6.50 29.10
CA LEU A 38 -38.95 6.22 28.82
C LEU A 38 -38.71 4.73 28.58
N ALA A 39 -39.27 3.85 29.42
CA ALA A 39 -39.13 2.40 29.26
C ALA A 39 -39.82 1.87 27.98
N ALA A 40 -40.92 2.50 27.55
CA ALA A 40 -41.57 2.18 26.28
C ALA A 40 -40.70 2.62 25.09
N LEU A 41 -40.19 3.86 25.11
CA LEU A 41 -39.29 4.37 24.07
C LEU A 41 -37.99 3.56 23.97
N GLN A 42 -37.42 3.12 25.10
CA GLN A 42 -36.24 2.25 25.09
C GLN A 42 -36.50 0.90 24.42
N ARG A 43 -37.68 0.31 24.64
CA ARG A 43 -38.09 -0.92 23.96
C ARG A 43 -38.29 -0.69 22.46
N GLU A 44 -38.91 0.42 22.09
CA GLU A 44 -39.11 0.79 20.68
C GLU A 44 -37.78 1.02 19.96
N LEU A 45 -36.83 1.74 20.59
CA LEU A 45 -35.48 1.90 20.06
C LEU A 45 -34.77 0.56 19.86
N ALA A 46 -34.83 -0.34 20.84
CA ALA A 46 -34.19 -1.66 20.72
C ALA A 46 -34.79 -2.51 19.59
N LEU A 47 -36.10 -2.38 19.33
CA LEU A 47 -36.74 -3.05 18.19
C LEU A 47 -36.29 -2.44 16.86
N LEU A 48 -36.27 -1.11 16.75
CA LEU A 48 -35.81 -0.42 15.54
C LEU A 48 -34.33 -0.70 15.24
N GLU A 49 -33.47 -0.77 16.25
CA GLU A 49 -32.06 -1.15 16.08
C GLU A 49 -31.92 -2.57 15.55
N LYS A 50 -32.74 -3.50 16.04
CA LYS A 50 -32.76 -4.89 15.56
C LYS A 50 -33.25 -4.98 14.12
N ASP A 51 -34.33 -4.26 13.80
CA ASP A 51 -34.88 -4.22 12.45
C ASP A 51 -33.86 -3.62 11.48
N LEU A 52 -33.22 -2.50 11.85
CA LEU A 52 -32.15 -1.88 11.07
C LEU A 52 -30.98 -2.85 10.86
N ALA A 53 -30.53 -3.54 11.91
CA ALA A 53 -29.46 -4.53 11.81
C ALA A 53 -29.83 -5.69 10.87
N SER A 54 -31.12 -6.05 10.79
CA SER A 54 -31.59 -7.10 9.87
C SER A 54 -31.69 -6.63 8.41
N THR A 55 -32.03 -5.35 8.17
CA THR A 55 -32.15 -4.78 6.82
C THR A 55 -30.82 -4.33 6.24
N THR A 56 -29.88 -3.91 7.09
CA THR A 56 -28.54 -3.42 6.69
C THR A 56 -27.81 -4.35 5.72
N PRO A 57 -27.68 -5.68 5.98
CA PRO A 57 -26.98 -6.56 5.05
C PRO A 57 -27.66 -6.62 3.68
N MET A 58 -28.99 -6.73 3.63
CA MET A 58 -29.72 -6.76 2.37
C MET A 58 -29.54 -5.47 1.57
N THR A 59 -29.58 -4.31 2.24
CA THR A 59 -29.33 -3.03 1.58
C THR A 59 -27.88 -2.91 1.09
N GLN A 60 -26.92 -3.40 1.89
CA GLN A 60 -25.51 -3.37 1.51
C GLN A 60 -25.24 -4.27 0.30
N ASP A 61 -25.80 -5.48 0.27
CA ASP A 61 -25.66 -6.41 -0.85
C ASP A 61 -26.27 -5.82 -2.14
N ALA A 62 -27.45 -5.19 -2.03
CA ALA A 62 -28.10 -4.55 -3.18
C ALA A 62 -27.28 -3.35 -3.71
N VAL A 63 -26.70 -2.54 -2.83
CA VAL A 63 -25.82 -1.42 -3.20
C VAL A 63 -24.54 -1.94 -3.85
N GLU A 64 -23.96 -3.00 -3.31
CA GLU A 64 -22.76 -3.66 -3.81
C GLU A 64 -23.00 -4.24 -5.22
N GLU A 65 -24.13 -4.91 -5.44
CA GLU A 65 -24.51 -5.45 -6.75
C GLU A 65 -24.73 -4.34 -7.79
N LEU A 66 -25.40 -3.25 -7.39
CA LEU A 66 -25.55 -2.06 -8.24
C LEU A 66 -24.18 -1.46 -8.60
N ALA A 67 -23.30 -1.28 -7.61
CA ALA A 67 -21.96 -0.73 -7.82
C ALA A 67 -21.13 -1.59 -8.79
N LYS A 68 -21.15 -2.93 -8.63
CA LYS A 68 -20.49 -3.85 -9.57
C LYS A 68 -21.06 -3.69 -10.98
N THR A 69 -22.38 -3.64 -11.11
CA THR A 69 -23.05 -3.52 -12.42
C THR A 69 -22.70 -2.20 -13.12
N GLU A 70 -22.75 -1.08 -12.41
CA GLU A 70 -22.41 0.24 -12.97
C GLU A 70 -20.94 0.35 -13.36
N CYS A 71 -20.03 -0.14 -12.50
CA CYS A 71 -18.59 -0.18 -12.80
C CYS A 71 -18.29 -1.03 -14.04
N GLN A 72 -18.96 -2.18 -14.19
CA GLN A 72 -18.77 -3.05 -15.36
C GLN A 72 -19.30 -2.38 -16.62
N GLN A 73 -20.45 -1.72 -16.56
CA GLN A 73 -21.00 -0.97 -17.69
C GLN A 73 -20.03 0.14 -18.14
N LEU A 74 -19.46 0.89 -17.21
CA LEU A 74 -18.46 1.92 -17.50
C LEU A 74 -17.19 1.31 -18.12
N ALA A 75 -16.64 0.25 -17.52
CA ALA A 75 -15.44 -0.40 -18.01
C ALA A 75 -15.64 -0.97 -19.43
N ASN A 76 -16.79 -1.58 -19.69
CA ASN A 76 -17.18 -2.05 -21.01
C ASN A 76 -17.34 -0.89 -22.02
N ALA A 77 -17.94 0.23 -21.60
CA ALA A 77 -18.04 1.42 -22.43
C ALA A 77 -16.64 1.97 -22.79
N ILE A 78 -15.71 2.00 -21.84
CA ILE A 78 -14.31 2.39 -22.09
C ILE A 78 -13.67 1.45 -23.12
N LEU A 79 -13.78 0.13 -22.95
CA LEU A 79 -13.18 -0.86 -23.85
C LEU A 79 -13.73 -0.79 -25.27
N THR A 80 -15.04 -0.56 -25.41
CA THR A 80 -15.75 -0.62 -26.70
C THR A 80 -15.78 0.70 -27.45
N LYS A 81 -15.83 1.84 -26.74
CA LYS A 81 -15.99 3.16 -27.35
C LYS A 81 -14.69 3.94 -27.49
N LEU A 82 -13.71 3.70 -26.62
CA LEU A 82 -12.43 4.43 -26.68
C LEU A 82 -11.40 3.63 -27.48
N PRO A 83 -10.67 4.28 -28.41
CA PRO A 83 -9.55 3.65 -29.11
C PRO A 83 -8.41 3.36 -28.12
N ARG A 84 -7.51 2.45 -28.51
CA ARG A 84 -6.50 1.88 -27.60
C ARG A 84 -5.62 2.96 -26.97
N GLU A 85 -5.24 3.98 -27.73
CA GLU A 85 -4.35 5.05 -27.31
C GLU A 85 -4.98 5.88 -26.18
N ILE A 86 -6.27 6.18 -26.28
CA ILE A 86 -7.00 6.92 -25.24
C ILE A 86 -7.17 6.04 -24.00
N ARG A 87 -7.40 4.73 -24.17
CA ARG A 87 -7.44 3.80 -23.03
C ARG A 87 -6.09 3.76 -22.32
N ASP A 88 -4.99 3.69 -23.05
CA ASP A 88 -3.65 3.71 -22.47
C ASP A 88 -3.37 5.02 -21.71
N MET A 89 -3.87 6.17 -22.16
CA MET A 89 -3.82 7.43 -21.39
C MET A 89 -4.62 7.33 -20.08
N VAL A 90 -5.82 6.76 -20.12
CA VAL A 90 -6.64 6.55 -18.92
C VAL A 90 -5.93 5.59 -17.96
N TYR A 91 -5.43 4.46 -18.45
CA TYR A 91 -4.67 3.49 -17.65
C TYR A 91 -3.40 4.12 -17.08
N PHE A 92 -2.74 5.00 -17.84
CA PHE A 92 -1.56 5.70 -17.34
C PHE A 92 -1.88 6.48 -16.06
N HIS A 93 -3.04 7.14 -15.99
CA HIS A 93 -3.45 7.86 -14.80
C HIS A 93 -3.98 6.96 -13.67
N LEU A 94 -4.59 5.82 -14.00
CA LEU A 94 -5.18 4.92 -13.01
C LEU A 94 -4.16 3.97 -12.37
N SER A 95 -3.23 3.43 -13.16
CA SER A 95 -2.36 2.33 -12.74
C SER A 95 -0.89 2.69 -12.61
N THR A 96 -0.38 3.70 -13.33
CA THR A 96 1.06 4.01 -13.29
C THR A 96 1.50 4.45 -11.90
N ARG A 97 2.53 3.79 -11.36
CA ARG A 97 3.23 4.20 -10.16
C ARG A 97 4.59 4.76 -10.54
N GLY A 98 4.87 6.00 -10.13
CA GLY A 98 6.13 6.66 -10.46
C GLY A 98 7.35 5.94 -9.89
N ARG A 99 7.23 5.44 -8.65
CA ARG A 99 8.25 4.69 -7.92
C ARG A 99 7.57 3.72 -6.97
N GLU A 100 7.52 2.45 -7.33
CA GLU A 100 6.92 1.38 -6.53
C GLU A 100 8.02 0.57 -5.84
N LEU A 101 8.03 0.54 -4.52
CA LEU A 101 9.05 -0.18 -3.75
C LEU A 101 8.70 -1.65 -3.57
N ILE A 102 9.56 -2.53 -4.07
CA ILE A 102 9.43 -3.98 -3.96
C ILE A 102 10.52 -4.47 -2.99
N GLU A 103 10.15 -4.58 -1.72
CA GLU A 103 11.02 -5.09 -0.65
C GLU A 103 10.79 -6.57 -0.40
N ARG A 104 11.65 -7.19 0.40
CA ARG A 104 11.40 -8.54 0.91
C ARG A 104 10.08 -8.65 1.68
N GLU A 105 9.62 -7.57 2.31
CA GLU A 105 8.33 -7.47 3.02
C GLU A 105 7.12 -7.53 2.08
N HIS A 106 7.30 -7.20 0.79
CA HIS A 106 6.32 -7.48 -0.26
C HIS A 106 5.91 -8.96 -0.25
N PHE A 107 6.86 -9.83 0.08
CA PHE A 107 6.65 -11.27 0.20
C PHE A 107 6.50 -11.78 1.64
N ARG A 108 6.42 -10.88 2.63
CA ARG A 108 6.34 -11.20 4.06
C ARG A 108 5.56 -10.12 4.81
N THR A 109 4.25 -10.24 4.92
CA THR A 109 3.51 -9.40 5.87
C THR A 109 2.13 -9.99 6.18
N THR A 110 2.11 -11.02 7.02
CA THR A 110 1.05 -11.20 8.02
C THR A 110 1.60 -12.06 9.14
N LEU A 111 1.68 -11.51 10.35
CA LEU A 111 1.74 -12.33 11.55
C LEU A 111 0.38 -13.02 11.65
N ASP A 112 0.34 -14.32 11.38
CA ASP A 112 -0.87 -15.10 11.60
C ASP A 112 -1.30 -14.93 13.07
N PRO A 113 -2.51 -14.40 13.35
CA PRO A 113 -2.96 -14.15 14.72
C PRO A 113 -3.03 -15.42 15.57
N LEU A 114 -3.15 -16.60 14.93
CA LEU A 114 -3.22 -17.90 15.58
C LEU A 114 -1.82 -18.50 15.81
N THR A 115 -0.98 -18.55 14.78
CA THR A 115 0.33 -19.23 14.88
C THR A 115 1.48 -18.30 15.27
N ARG A 116 1.29 -16.97 15.21
CA ARG A 116 2.34 -15.95 15.34
C ARG A 116 3.52 -16.16 14.39
N LEU A 117 3.31 -16.90 13.31
CA LEU A 117 4.29 -17.09 12.25
C LEU A 117 4.04 -16.08 11.13
N TYR A 118 5.11 -15.64 10.49
CA TYR A 118 5.01 -14.81 9.30
C TYR A 118 4.52 -15.67 8.12
N SER A 119 3.33 -15.39 7.63
CA SER A 119 2.78 -15.94 6.39
C SER A 119 2.68 -14.85 5.33
N TYR A 120 2.78 -15.26 4.07
CA TYR A 120 2.59 -14.40 2.92
C TYR A 120 1.11 -14.47 2.51
N ASP A 121 0.41 -13.33 2.62
CA ASP A 121 -0.98 -13.17 2.17
C ASP A 121 -1.02 -12.09 1.09
N PHE A 122 -1.04 -12.55 -0.16
CA PHE A 122 -1.09 -11.68 -1.33
C PHE A 122 -2.39 -10.87 -1.41
N GLU A 123 -3.53 -11.46 -1.05
CA GLU A 123 -4.82 -10.77 -1.16
C GLU A 123 -4.90 -9.60 -0.17
N ARG A 124 -4.37 -9.80 1.04
CA ARG A 124 -4.23 -8.71 2.01
C ARG A 124 -3.28 -7.62 1.53
N TRP A 125 -2.12 -7.98 0.99
CA TRP A 125 -1.18 -7.02 0.43
C TRP A 125 -1.82 -6.22 -0.72
N LYS A 126 -2.51 -6.92 -1.64
CA LYS A 126 -3.26 -6.34 -2.75
C LYS A 126 -4.32 -5.36 -2.25
N ALA A 127 -5.10 -5.72 -1.23
CA ALA A 127 -6.11 -4.83 -0.65
C ALA A 127 -5.52 -3.55 -0.04
N GLN A 128 -4.30 -3.61 0.52
CA GLN A 128 -3.62 -2.44 1.09
C GLN A 128 -3.04 -1.50 0.02
N HIS A 129 -2.46 -2.07 -1.04
CA HIS A 129 -1.73 -1.30 -2.07
C HIS A 129 -2.64 -0.88 -3.24
N PHE A 130 -3.75 -1.59 -3.41
CA PHE A 130 -4.73 -1.41 -4.48
C PHE A 130 -6.17 -1.39 -3.94
N PRO A 131 -6.52 -0.45 -3.03
CA PRO A 131 -7.82 -0.44 -2.35
C PRO A 131 -9.01 -0.11 -3.27
N ALA A 132 -8.76 0.28 -4.53
CA ALA A 132 -9.80 0.74 -5.42
C ALA A 132 -10.43 -0.41 -6.23
N HIS A 133 -11.74 -0.33 -6.44
CA HIS A 133 -12.52 -1.36 -7.15
C HIS A 133 -12.06 -1.66 -8.58
N TYR A 134 -11.36 -0.72 -9.24
CA TYR A 134 -10.83 -0.95 -10.58
C TYR A 134 -9.67 -1.98 -10.64
N TRP A 135 -9.17 -2.43 -9.49
CA TRP A 135 -8.24 -3.56 -9.37
C TRP A 135 -8.93 -4.91 -9.09
N ASN A 136 -10.26 -4.93 -9.08
CA ASN A 136 -11.05 -6.14 -8.88
C ASN A 136 -11.79 -6.50 -10.18
N PRO A 137 -11.51 -7.68 -10.79
CA PRO A 137 -12.18 -8.10 -12.01
C PRO A 137 -13.70 -8.24 -11.87
N GLU A 138 -14.23 -8.42 -10.65
CA GLU A 138 -15.68 -8.44 -10.40
C GLU A 138 -16.36 -7.10 -10.67
N TYR A 139 -15.63 -5.98 -10.65
CA TYR A 139 -16.19 -4.64 -10.87
C TYR A 139 -15.92 -4.10 -12.28
N VAL A 140 -14.78 -4.43 -12.90
CA VAL A 140 -14.39 -3.80 -14.19
C VAL A 140 -14.33 -4.77 -15.36
N SER A 141 -14.67 -6.04 -15.17
CA SER A 141 -14.45 -7.15 -16.11
C SER A 141 -12.98 -7.59 -16.23
N GLN A 142 -12.78 -8.86 -16.59
CA GLN A 142 -11.46 -9.45 -16.74
C GLN A 142 -10.61 -8.74 -17.80
N ARG A 143 -11.19 -8.34 -18.92
CA ARG A 143 -10.45 -7.73 -20.03
C ARG A 143 -9.89 -6.36 -19.66
N PHE A 144 -10.70 -5.52 -19.01
CA PHE A 144 -10.24 -4.21 -18.54
C PHE A 144 -9.13 -4.37 -17.50
N TYR A 145 -9.31 -5.31 -16.56
CA TYR A 145 -8.33 -5.63 -15.53
C TYR A 145 -6.98 -6.06 -16.14
N CYS A 146 -6.99 -6.92 -17.17
CA CYS A 146 -5.78 -7.31 -17.88
C CYS A 146 -5.11 -6.11 -18.59
N GLU A 147 -5.85 -5.30 -19.35
CA GLU A 147 -5.29 -4.12 -20.03
C GLU A 147 -4.68 -3.11 -19.03
N LEU A 148 -5.34 -2.93 -17.87
CA LEU A 148 -4.87 -2.06 -16.79
C LEU A 148 -3.56 -2.56 -16.14
N LEU A 149 -3.48 -3.86 -15.87
CA LEU A 149 -2.30 -4.49 -15.28
C LEU A 149 -1.12 -4.54 -16.25
N GLU A 150 -1.38 -4.81 -17.53
CA GLU A 150 -0.33 -4.68 -18.55
C GLU A 150 0.25 -3.26 -18.56
N ASN A 151 -0.62 -2.25 -18.47
CA ASN A 151 -0.15 -0.88 -18.35
C ASN A 151 0.67 -0.66 -17.08
N TYR A 152 0.20 -1.15 -15.92
CA TYR A 152 0.93 -1.04 -14.64
C TYR A 152 2.38 -1.52 -14.76
N TYR A 153 2.61 -2.72 -15.28
CA TYR A 153 3.98 -3.24 -15.45
C TYR A 153 4.77 -2.50 -16.53
N ARG A 154 4.11 -2.02 -17.59
CA ARG A 154 4.78 -1.32 -18.70
C ARG A 154 5.13 0.13 -18.42
N THR A 155 4.43 0.83 -17.54
CA THR A 155 4.63 2.28 -17.32
C THR A 155 5.23 2.60 -15.96
N SER A 156 5.04 1.74 -14.96
CA SER A 156 5.56 1.97 -13.61
C SER A 156 7.07 1.72 -13.53
N THR A 157 7.72 2.37 -12.57
CA THR A 157 9.12 2.07 -12.22
C THR A 157 9.19 1.33 -10.90
N PHE A 158 9.77 0.14 -10.93
CA PHE A 158 9.91 -0.73 -9.75
C PHE A 158 11.26 -0.53 -9.10
N LEU A 159 11.26 -0.21 -7.81
CA LEU A 159 12.43 -0.02 -6.97
C LEU A 159 12.73 -1.32 -6.23
N PHE A 160 13.93 -1.85 -6.41
CA PHE A 160 14.44 -2.96 -5.60
C PHE A 160 15.52 -2.45 -4.66
N GLY A 161 15.43 -2.87 -3.41
CA GLY A 161 16.51 -2.67 -2.43
C GLY A 161 17.68 -3.63 -2.67
N ASP A 162 18.51 -3.75 -1.65
CA ASP A 162 19.70 -4.59 -1.64
C ASP A 162 19.44 -6.02 -1.10
N ASP A 163 18.16 -6.41 -1.05
CA ASP A 163 17.70 -7.72 -0.63
C ASP A 163 17.94 -8.78 -1.72
N PRO A 164 18.62 -9.90 -1.41
CA PRO A 164 18.94 -10.92 -2.40
C PRO A 164 17.69 -11.67 -2.89
N GLY A 165 17.59 -11.88 -4.20
CA GLY A 165 16.57 -12.71 -4.85
C GLY A 165 15.15 -12.11 -4.93
N VAL A 166 14.91 -10.92 -4.37
CA VAL A 166 13.61 -10.24 -4.40
C VAL A 166 13.19 -9.90 -5.83
N MET A 167 14.10 -9.32 -6.62
CA MET A 167 13.84 -8.97 -8.02
C MET A 167 13.50 -10.21 -8.86
N LYS A 168 14.35 -11.24 -8.82
CA LYS A 168 14.09 -12.49 -9.54
C LYS A 168 12.76 -13.14 -9.18
N ARG A 169 12.39 -13.12 -7.89
CA ARG A 169 11.10 -13.65 -7.45
C ARG A 169 9.95 -12.83 -8.02
N PHE A 170 10.01 -11.50 -7.92
CA PHE A 170 9.00 -10.60 -8.49
C PHE A 170 8.82 -10.82 -10.00
N LEU A 171 9.94 -10.93 -10.73
CA LEU A 171 9.93 -11.08 -12.19
C LEU A 171 9.34 -12.41 -12.67
N ASN A 172 9.45 -13.47 -11.88
CA ASN A 172 8.98 -14.82 -12.25
C ASN A 172 7.65 -15.23 -11.62
N THR A 173 7.14 -14.49 -10.64
CA THR A 173 5.90 -14.83 -9.95
C THR A 173 4.73 -14.07 -10.56
N ASP A 174 3.79 -14.78 -11.20
CA ASP A 174 2.54 -14.20 -11.67
C ASP A 174 1.52 -14.13 -10.52
N GLU A 175 1.73 -13.18 -9.61
CA GLU A 175 0.85 -13.00 -8.45
C GLU A 175 -0.54 -12.48 -8.85
N MET A 176 -0.59 -11.68 -9.91
CA MET A 176 -1.83 -11.10 -10.45
C MET A 176 -2.63 -12.06 -11.34
N LYS A 177 -2.15 -13.29 -11.57
CA LYS A 177 -2.79 -14.34 -12.37
C LYS A 177 -3.15 -13.88 -13.78
N LEU A 178 -2.26 -13.12 -14.42
CA LEU A 178 -2.42 -12.65 -15.80
C LEU A 178 -2.16 -13.75 -16.85
N GLY A 179 -1.55 -14.87 -16.45
CA GLY A 179 -1.01 -15.89 -17.34
C GLY A 179 0.33 -15.51 -17.97
N VAL A 180 0.90 -14.36 -17.59
CA VAL A 180 2.18 -13.85 -18.10
C VAL A 180 3.01 -13.37 -16.92
N ALA A 181 4.27 -13.82 -16.86
CA ALA A 181 5.19 -13.41 -15.82
C ALA A 181 5.60 -11.93 -15.98
N PRO A 182 5.75 -11.16 -14.88
CA PRO A 182 6.10 -9.74 -14.93
C PRO A 182 7.36 -9.43 -15.75
N LYS A 183 8.33 -10.34 -15.82
CA LYS A 183 9.55 -10.18 -16.64
C LYS A 183 9.32 -9.80 -18.10
N ALA A 184 8.22 -10.25 -18.70
CA ALA A 184 7.89 -9.94 -20.08
C ALA A 184 7.32 -8.52 -20.25
N LEU A 185 6.75 -7.94 -19.19
CA LEU A 185 5.99 -6.69 -19.23
C LEU A 185 6.79 -5.52 -18.65
N VAL A 186 7.56 -5.75 -17.58
CA VAL A 186 8.31 -4.73 -16.84
C VAL A 186 9.24 -3.96 -17.77
N SER A 187 9.09 -2.64 -17.80
CA SER A 187 9.85 -1.76 -18.70
C SER A 187 10.93 -0.94 -18.00
N SER A 188 10.79 -0.69 -16.71
CA SER A 188 11.59 0.27 -15.96
C SER A 188 11.85 -0.25 -14.55
N VAL A 189 13.12 -0.43 -14.21
CA VAL A 189 13.58 -0.91 -12.92
C VAL A 189 14.64 0.03 -12.39
N GLU A 190 14.61 0.29 -11.09
CA GLU A 190 15.62 1.01 -10.35
C GLU A 190 16.10 0.14 -9.18
N ILE A 191 17.41 -0.03 -9.02
CA ILE A 191 18.02 -0.94 -8.05
C ILE A 191 18.90 -0.10 -7.12
N GLY A 192 18.57 -0.09 -5.83
CA GLY A 192 19.38 0.54 -4.79
C GLY A 192 20.42 -0.43 -4.24
N LEU A 193 21.69 -0.18 -4.51
CA LEU A 193 22.82 -0.91 -3.97
C LEU A 193 23.56 -0.04 -2.94
N ASN A 194 23.52 -0.46 -1.68
CA ASN A 194 24.33 0.13 -0.63
C ASN A 194 25.64 -0.65 -0.48
N ALA A 195 26.77 0.04 -0.55
CA ALA A 195 28.07 -0.57 -0.29
C ALA A 195 28.25 -0.95 1.20
N VAL A 196 27.44 -0.37 2.08
CA VAL A 196 27.53 -0.51 3.54
C VAL A 196 26.19 -1.00 4.11
N SER A 197 26.22 -2.02 4.98
CA SER A 197 25.04 -2.46 5.74
C SER A 197 25.06 -1.96 7.16
N HIS A 198 23.94 -1.38 7.61
CA HIS A 198 23.72 -0.95 9.00
C HIS A 198 22.78 -1.92 9.73
N ASP A 199 23.22 -3.16 9.94
CA ASP A 199 22.41 -4.19 10.60
C ASP A 199 22.28 -3.96 12.12
N ARG A 200 21.06 -4.08 12.66
CA ARG A 200 20.78 -3.96 14.11
C ARG A 200 21.34 -5.12 14.97
N GLY A 201 21.83 -6.19 14.34
CA GLY A 201 22.35 -7.38 15.01
C GLY A 201 23.75 -7.23 15.63
N SER A 202 24.47 -6.15 15.31
CA SER A 202 25.78 -5.85 15.88
C SER A 202 25.89 -4.36 16.11
N PHE A 203 26.28 -3.96 17.33
CA PHE A 203 26.50 -2.54 17.68
C PHE A 203 27.48 -1.86 16.72
N ARG A 204 28.52 -2.58 16.25
CA ARG A 204 29.45 -2.06 15.25
C ARG A 204 28.81 -1.84 13.89
N ALA A 205 27.97 -2.78 13.43
CA ALA A 205 27.25 -2.62 12.16
C ALA A 205 26.26 -1.46 12.23
N TYR A 206 25.55 -1.31 13.35
CA TYR A 206 24.59 -0.23 13.54
C TYR A 206 25.25 1.17 13.65
N MET A 207 26.41 1.28 14.30
CA MET A 207 27.10 2.57 14.51
C MET A 207 28.05 2.97 13.39
N PHE A 208 28.69 2.00 12.74
CA PHE A 208 29.80 2.26 11.81
C PHE A 208 29.60 1.65 10.43
N GLY A 209 28.55 0.85 10.24
CA GLY A 209 28.34 0.09 9.01
C GLY A 209 29.37 -1.04 8.82
N ILE A 210 29.00 -2.05 8.05
CA ILE A 210 29.93 -3.08 7.56
C ILE A 210 29.90 -3.06 6.03
N PRO A 211 31.07 -2.98 5.35
CA PRO A 211 31.12 -3.11 3.90
C PRO A 211 30.53 -4.45 3.45
N LYS A 212 29.61 -4.41 2.48
CA LYS A 212 29.04 -5.63 1.89
C LYS A 212 30.07 -6.31 1.00
N SER A 213 30.09 -7.65 1.02
CA SER A 213 30.93 -8.40 0.10
C SER A 213 30.40 -8.26 -1.34
N PRO A 214 31.30 -8.31 -2.35
CA PRO A 214 30.90 -8.24 -3.76
C PRO A 214 29.89 -9.33 -4.17
N GLU A 215 29.98 -10.52 -3.59
CA GLU A 215 29.04 -11.62 -3.83
C GLU A 215 27.61 -11.23 -3.46
N ARG A 216 27.43 -10.62 -2.27
CA ARG A 216 26.10 -10.22 -1.79
C ARG A 216 25.48 -9.10 -2.63
N MET A 217 26.31 -8.18 -3.15
CA MET A 217 25.84 -7.15 -4.08
C MET A 217 25.45 -7.75 -5.44
N ARG A 218 26.16 -8.78 -5.91
CA ARG A 218 25.77 -9.54 -7.12
C ARG A 218 24.46 -10.29 -6.95
N GLU A 219 24.21 -10.87 -5.77
CA GLU A 219 22.93 -11.54 -5.47
C GLU A 219 21.72 -10.58 -5.50
N ALA A 220 21.90 -9.31 -5.13
CA ALA A 220 20.84 -8.30 -5.25
C ALA A 220 20.52 -7.96 -6.72
N LEU A 221 21.47 -8.15 -7.63
CA LEU A 221 21.32 -7.97 -9.07
C LEU A 221 20.79 -9.24 -9.78
N ASP A 222 20.57 -10.34 -9.06
CA ASP A 222 20.04 -11.57 -9.64
C ASP A 222 18.62 -11.35 -10.21
N GLY A 223 18.46 -11.64 -11.49
CA GLY A 223 17.24 -11.38 -12.27
C GLY A 223 17.32 -10.19 -13.23
N ILE A 224 18.38 -9.36 -13.20
CA ILE A 224 18.49 -8.17 -14.05
C ILE A 224 18.44 -8.51 -15.55
N PHE A 225 19.03 -9.65 -15.93
CA PHE A 225 19.08 -10.15 -17.30
C PHE A 225 17.84 -10.96 -17.72
N GLU A 226 16.86 -11.11 -16.82
CA GLU A 226 15.57 -11.75 -17.13
C GLU A 226 14.54 -10.74 -17.63
N LEU A 227 14.84 -9.44 -17.48
CA LEU A 227 14.01 -8.35 -17.99
C LEU A 227 13.88 -8.42 -19.52
N ARG A 228 12.78 -7.88 -20.04
CA ARG A 228 12.59 -7.75 -21.49
C ARG A 228 13.73 -6.93 -22.13
N PRO A 229 14.18 -7.28 -23.34
CA PRO A 229 15.14 -6.47 -24.09
C PRO A 229 14.67 -5.01 -24.23
N GLY A 230 15.59 -4.06 -24.09
CA GLY A 230 15.29 -2.63 -24.16
C GLY A 230 14.63 -2.04 -22.91
N ALA A 231 14.48 -2.82 -21.82
CA ALA A 231 14.09 -2.28 -20.52
C ALA A 231 15.09 -1.22 -20.03
N ARG A 232 14.57 -0.24 -19.29
CA ARG A 232 15.34 0.79 -18.62
C ARG A 232 15.75 0.29 -17.25
N ILE A 233 17.04 0.35 -16.96
CA ILE A 233 17.62 -0.13 -15.71
C ILE A 233 18.40 1.03 -15.11
N VAL A 234 18.09 1.40 -13.87
CA VAL A 234 18.82 2.43 -13.12
C VAL A 234 19.46 1.76 -11.91
N ILE A 235 20.79 1.67 -11.87
CA ILE A 235 21.51 1.15 -10.71
C ILE A 235 21.96 2.34 -9.88
N ARG A 236 21.42 2.53 -8.67
CA ARG A 236 21.87 3.53 -7.72
C ARG A 236 22.88 2.89 -6.78
N PHE A 237 24.11 3.37 -6.82
CA PHE A 237 25.18 2.92 -5.93
C PHE A 237 25.48 4.00 -4.90
N VAL A 238 25.33 3.66 -3.62
CA VAL A 238 25.62 4.56 -2.49
C VAL A 238 26.97 4.18 -1.90
N THR A 239 27.92 5.10 -1.94
CA THR A 239 29.32 4.83 -1.59
C THR A 239 29.76 5.42 -0.24
N GLU A 240 28.98 6.35 0.33
CA GLU A 240 29.34 7.17 1.51
C GLU A 240 30.70 7.90 1.37
N ALA A 241 31.29 7.98 0.17
CA ALA A 241 32.63 8.51 -0.03
C ALA A 241 32.66 10.05 0.02
N LYS A 242 33.60 10.59 0.80
CA LYS A 242 33.70 12.02 1.10
C LYS A 242 34.29 12.80 -0.08
N THR A 243 35.24 12.22 -0.80
CA THR A 243 35.92 12.88 -1.92
C THR A 243 35.40 12.39 -3.28
N LYS A 244 35.63 13.19 -4.33
CA LYS A 244 35.21 12.85 -5.71
C LYS A 244 36.07 11.74 -6.32
N GLU A 245 37.34 11.70 -5.97
CA GLU A 245 38.32 10.71 -6.44
C GLU A 245 38.01 9.33 -5.86
N GLU A 246 37.77 9.22 -4.55
CA GLU A 246 37.34 7.97 -3.91
C GLU A 246 36.02 7.45 -4.51
N ARG A 247 35.06 8.34 -4.80
CA ARG A 247 33.80 7.96 -5.48
C ARG A 247 34.06 7.35 -6.86
N ASP A 248 34.91 7.97 -7.66
CA ASP A 248 35.19 7.51 -9.02
C ASP A 248 35.99 6.18 -9.01
N GLU A 249 36.89 5.98 -8.04
CA GLU A 249 37.58 4.70 -7.82
C GLU A 249 36.62 3.60 -7.34
N HIS A 250 35.76 3.89 -6.36
CA HIS A 250 34.75 2.95 -5.88
C HIS A 250 33.79 2.52 -6.98
N CYS A 251 33.43 3.42 -7.90
CA CYS A 251 32.56 3.08 -9.03
C CYS A 251 33.24 2.18 -10.05
N LYS A 252 34.48 2.51 -10.45
CA LYS A 252 35.26 1.66 -11.37
C LYS A 252 35.53 0.29 -10.76
N GLY A 253 35.84 0.24 -9.46
CA GLY A 253 35.98 -1.01 -8.71
C GLY A 253 34.69 -1.80 -8.64
N ALA A 254 33.57 -1.16 -8.29
CA ALA A 254 32.27 -1.81 -8.21
C ALA A 254 31.83 -2.38 -9.57
N MET A 255 31.98 -1.65 -10.66
CA MET A 255 31.62 -2.14 -12.00
C MET A 255 32.42 -3.39 -12.39
N LYS A 256 33.74 -3.41 -12.14
CA LYS A 256 34.59 -4.58 -12.41
C LYS A 256 34.29 -5.77 -11.49
N MET A 257 33.81 -5.52 -10.27
CA MET A 257 33.50 -6.56 -9.30
C MET A 257 32.08 -7.13 -9.46
N LEU A 258 31.12 -6.31 -9.90
CA LEU A 258 29.71 -6.67 -10.00
C LEU A 258 29.36 -7.34 -11.32
N PHE A 259 30.05 -6.98 -12.41
CA PHE A 259 29.74 -7.50 -13.74
C PHE A 259 30.97 -8.11 -14.42
N ASP A 260 30.81 -9.34 -14.88
CA ASP A 260 31.80 -9.99 -15.74
C ASP A 260 31.71 -9.46 -17.19
N GLU A 261 32.76 -9.61 -18.00
CA GLU A 261 32.78 -9.15 -19.41
C GLU A 261 31.58 -9.66 -20.23
N ALA A 262 31.17 -10.91 -20.02
CA ALA A 262 30.00 -11.50 -20.66
C ALA A 262 28.67 -10.87 -20.22
N GLN A 263 28.59 -10.38 -18.98
CA GLN A 263 27.41 -9.69 -18.46
C GLN A 263 27.34 -8.25 -18.98
N VAL A 264 28.48 -7.58 -19.09
CA VAL A 264 28.60 -6.25 -19.69
C VAL A 264 28.15 -6.25 -21.16
N GLU A 265 28.50 -7.28 -21.94
CA GLU A 265 27.98 -7.43 -23.30
C GLU A 265 26.45 -7.58 -23.34
N LYS A 266 25.88 -8.37 -22.41
CA LYS A 266 24.42 -8.50 -22.29
C LYS A 266 23.74 -7.20 -21.88
N MET A 267 24.41 -6.35 -21.10
CA MET A 267 23.88 -5.05 -20.69
C MET A 267 23.61 -4.11 -21.89
N LYS A 268 24.31 -4.28 -23.02
CA LYS A 268 24.08 -3.49 -24.25
C LYS A 268 22.67 -3.65 -24.82
N MET A 269 21.97 -4.74 -24.48
CA MET A 269 20.57 -4.95 -24.88
C MET A 269 19.58 -4.09 -24.09
N TYR A 270 20.03 -3.40 -23.05
CA TYR A 270 19.21 -2.62 -22.12
C TYR A 270 19.63 -1.15 -22.10
N LYS A 271 18.74 -0.29 -21.60
CA LYS A 271 19.03 1.13 -21.37
C LYS A 271 19.49 1.31 -19.92
N VAL A 272 20.76 1.04 -19.66
CA VAL A 272 21.35 1.05 -18.31
C VAL A 272 21.89 2.43 -17.95
N LYS A 273 21.51 2.94 -16.78
CA LYS A 273 22.09 4.14 -16.15
C LYS A 273 22.62 3.78 -14.77
N LEU A 274 23.86 4.13 -14.49
CA LEU A 274 24.45 4.02 -13.17
C LEU A 274 24.37 5.40 -12.50
N VAL A 275 23.85 5.48 -11.29
CA VAL A 275 23.79 6.73 -10.53
C VAL A 275 24.57 6.52 -9.25
N VAL A 276 25.53 7.41 -8.99
CA VAL A 276 26.46 7.28 -7.86
C VAL A 276 26.21 8.44 -6.92
N ASP A 277 25.75 8.12 -5.71
CA ASP A 277 25.27 9.07 -4.71
C ASP A 277 24.20 10.04 -5.28
N GLU A 278 23.64 10.95 -4.48
CA GLU A 278 22.49 11.81 -4.90
C GLU A 278 22.80 12.85 -6.01
N GLY A 279 23.97 12.79 -6.67
CA GLY A 279 24.41 13.88 -7.56
C GLY A 279 25.02 13.51 -8.91
N LYS A 280 25.44 12.26 -9.18
CA LYS A 280 26.18 11.93 -10.43
C LYS A 280 25.51 10.82 -11.22
N VAL A 281 25.01 11.14 -12.41
CA VAL A 281 24.45 10.19 -13.38
C VAL A 281 25.55 9.80 -14.37
N TRP A 282 25.82 8.50 -14.48
CA TRP A 282 26.71 7.88 -15.45
C TRP A 282 25.86 7.07 -16.43
N ASP A 283 25.90 7.41 -17.72
CA ASP A 283 25.30 6.57 -18.76
C ASP A 283 26.30 5.49 -19.15
N LEU A 284 25.91 4.21 -18.98
CA LEU A 284 26.82 3.10 -19.22
C LEU A 284 27.23 3.02 -20.69
N ALA A 285 26.34 3.43 -21.60
CA ALA A 285 26.60 3.41 -23.03
C ALA A 285 27.67 4.45 -23.43
N GLU A 286 27.70 5.60 -22.76
CA GLU A 286 28.73 6.63 -22.97
C GLU A 286 30.06 6.21 -22.32
N ALA A 287 30.03 5.70 -21.09
CA ALA A 287 31.24 5.25 -20.39
C ALA A 287 31.96 4.09 -21.13
N MET A 288 31.21 3.12 -21.67
CA MET A 288 31.78 2.03 -22.47
C MET A 288 32.33 2.52 -23.82
N LYS A 289 31.71 3.55 -24.41
CA LYS A 289 32.21 4.16 -25.64
C LYS A 289 33.53 4.88 -25.37
N ASP A 290 33.62 5.62 -24.27
CA ASP A 290 34.85 6.31 -23.87
C ASP A 290 35.97 5.32 -23.52
N GLU A 291 35.66 4.19 -22.87
CA GLU A 291 36.64 3.14 -22.56
C GLU A 291 37.08 2.38 -23.82
N TRP A 292 36.17 2.11 -24.76
CA TRP A 292 36.51 1.51 -26.06
C TRP A 292 37.39 2.43 -26.91
N MET A 293 37.05 3.72 -26.99
CA MET A 293 37.87 4.76 -27.65
C MET A 293 39.23 4.92 -26.97
N ALA A 294 39.30 4.85 -25.63
CA ALA A 294 40.57 4.93 -24.91
C ALA A 294 41.51 3.74 -25.19
N ILE A 295 40.96 2.56 -25.51
CA ILE A 295 41.75 1.36 -25.83
C ILE A 295 42.08 1.27 -27.33
N HIS A 296 41.22 1.80 -28.22
CA HIS A 296 41.34 1.60 -29.67
C HIS A 296 41.56 2.87 -30.51
N GLY A 297 41.62 4.06 -29.89
CA GLY A 297 41.88 5.35 -30.55
C GLY A 297 40.61 6.10 -30.95
#